data_AF-A0A8T5QVS7-F1
#
_entry.id   AF-A0A8T5QVS7-F1
#
_cell.length_a   1.000
_cell.length_b   1.000
_cell.length_c   1.000
_cell.angle_alpha   90.00
_cell.angle_beta   90.00
_cell.angle_gamma   90.00
#
_symmetry.space_group_name_H-M   'P 1'
#
loop_
_entity.id
_entity.type
_entity.pdbx_description
1 polymer ?
#
loop_
_entity_poly.entity_id
_entity_poly.type
_entity_poly.pdbx_seq_one_letter_code
_entity_poly.pdbx_strand_id
1 'polypeptide(L)'
;MLKDWTLNYLKNKDIMLKRISTIEDKGSYILVKNKDETHVIVIVKEKLDSVQPVLDDFKKYEALHKAQKLTLILYNTKKNMELLLKSWDAFLEFPTLSIIFANPAVNDKWIISPAVHHKIADKKSLKQGLISMFQNVEPFYG
;
A
#
# COMPACT_ATOMS: atom_id res chain seq x y z
N MET A 1 -4.07 -13.89 7.26
CA MET A 1 -2.59 -13.83 7.21
C MET A 1 -2.09 -12.44 6.84
N LEU A 2 -2.33 -11.89 5.63
CA LEU A 2 -1.80 -10.55 5.27
C LEU A 2 -2.35 -9.42 6.14
N LYS A 3 -3.61 -9.51 6.55
CA LYS A 3 -4.26 -8.53 7.44
C LYS A 3 -3.65 -8.55 8.84
N ASP A 4 -3.40 -9.73 9.40
CA ASP A 4 -2.78 -9.89 10.72
C ASP A 4 -1.35 -9.36 10.71
N TRP A 5 -0.60 -9.73 9.65
CA TRP A 5 0.73 -9.18 9.39
C TRP A 5 0.69 -7.65 9.27
N THR A 6 -0.32 -7.09 8.58
CA THR A 6 -0.51 -5.64 8.45
C THR A 6 -0.70 -4.97 9.81
N LEU A 7 -1.58 -5.51 10.65
CA LEU A 7 -1.83 -4.96 11.99
C LEU A 7 -0.55 -4.98 12.85
N ASN A 8 0.20 -6.08 12.80
CA ASN A 8 1.48 -6.19 13.50
C ASN A 8 2.52 -5.21 12.94
N TYR A 9 2.60 -5.08 11.62
CA TYR A 9 3.49 -4.11 10.98
C TYR A 9 3.17 -2.66 11.40
N LEU A 10 1.88 -2.28 11.43
CA LEU A 10 1.46 -0.95 11.87
C LEU A 10 1.83 -0.69 13.33
N LYS A 11 1.58 -1.66 14.22
CA LYS A 11 1.96 -1.57 15.64
C LYS A 11 3.48 -1.44 15.79
N ASN A 12 4.26 -2.29 15.13
CA ASN A 12 5.72 -2.27 15.20
C ASN A 12 6.32 -0.96 14.70
N LYS A 13 5.80 -0.42 13.59
CA LYS A 13 6.21 0.89 13.06
C LYS A 13 5.94 2.01 14.06
N ASP A 14 4.85 1.91 14.82
CA ASP A 14 4.48 2.90 15.81
C ASP A 14 5.23 2.78 17.14
N ILE A 15 5.82 1.63 17.48
CA ILE A 15 6.63 1.49 18.71
C ILE A 15 7.70 2.59 18.81
N MET A 16 8.32 2.91 17.67
CA MET A 16 9.37 3.93 17.58
C MET A 16 8.81 5.36 17.56
N LEU A 17 7.68 5.58 16.89
CA LEU A 17 7.17 6.93 16.62
C LEU A 17 6.14 7.39 17.64
N LYS A 18 5.40 6.46 18.27
CA LYS A 18 4.30 6.68 19.22
C LYS A 18 3.28 7.72 18.74
N ARG A 19 2.97 7.71 17.44
CA ARG A 19 2.08 8.67 16.77
C ARG A 19 0.66 8.14 16.62
N ILE A 20 0.46 6.83 16.58
CA ILE A 20 -0.87 6.25 16.46
C ILE A 20 -1.64 6.46 17.76
N SER A 21 -2.87 6.95 17.64
CA SER A 21 -3.84 7.02 18.74
C SER A 21 -4.77 5.80 18.71
N THR A 22 -5.30 5.44 17.54
CA THR A 22 -6.16 4.26 17.37
C THR A 22 -5.92 3.53 16.05
N ILE A 23 -6.16 2.22 16.08
CA ILE A 23 -6.25 1.36 14.88
C ILE A 23 -7.62 0.69 14.92
N GLU A 24 -8.46 0.98 13.95
CA GLU A 24 -9.82 0.44 13.84
C GLU A 24 -9.95 -0.43 12.59
N ASP A 25 -10.27 -1.71 12.77
CA ASP A 25 -10.59 -2.61 11.67
C ASP A 25 -12.06 -2.45 11.26
N LYS A 26 -12.28 -2.00 10.02
CA LYS A 26 -13.63 -1.78 9.44
C LYS A 26 -14.05 -2.91 8.50
N GLY A 27 -13.37 -4.04 8.55
CA GLY A 27 -13.58 -5.20 7.67
C GLY A 27 -12.95 -5.01 6.29
N SER A 28 -13.41 -3.99 5.55
CA SER A 28 -12.96 -3.66 4.19
C SER A 28 -11.66 -2.85 4.13
N TYR A 29 -11.37 -2.09 5.18
CA TYR A 29 -10.16 -1.30 5.36
C TYR A 29 -9.81 -1.21 6.85
N ILE A 30 -8.59 -0.76 7.14
CA ILE A 30 -8.14 -0.40 8.48
C ILE A 30 -8.02 1.13 8.52
N LEU A 31 -8.65 1.75 9.50
CA LEU A 31 -8.53 3.18 9.78
C LEU A 31 -7.48 3.37 10.88
N VAL A 32 -6.41 4.06 10.56
CA VAL A 32 -5.40 4.46 11.54
C VAL A 32 -5.57 5.93 11.83
N LYS A 33 -5.82 6.28 13.09
CA LYS A 33 -5.82 7.67 13.55
C LYS A 33 -4.52 7.94 14.28
N ASN A 34 -3.89 9.05 13.96
CA ASN A 34 -2.71 9.54 14.66
C ASN A 34 -3.10 10.63 15.67
N LYS A 35 -2.18 10.95 16.57
CA LYS A 35 -2.33 11.99 17.60
C LYS A 35 -2.38 13.41 17.03
N ASP A 36 -1.88 13.61 15.81
CA ASP A 36 -1.97 14.86 15.05
C ASP A 36 -3.26 14.98 14.24
N GLU A 37 -4.27 14.16 14.56
CA GLU A 37 -5.55 14.06 13.87
C GLU A 37 -5.44 13.62 12.40
N THR A 38 -4.26 13.16 11.96
CA THR A 38 -4.14 12.57 10.62
C THR A 38 -4.73 11.17 10.59
N HIS A 39 -5.53 10.91 9.57
CA HIS A 39 -6.18 9.66 9.26
C HIS A 39 -5.49 8.99 8.08
N VAL A 40 -5.16 7.72 8.25
CA VAL A 40 -4.62 6.86 7.20
C VAL A 40 -5.62 5.75 6.93
N ILE A 41 -5.99 5.58 5.67
CA ILE A 41 -6.79 4.44 5.22
C ILE A 41 -5.84 3.39 4.66
N VAL A 42 -5.91 2.19 5.23
CA VAL A 42 -5.13 1.03 4.77
C VAL A 42 -6.07 -0.01 4.19
N ILE A 43 -5.97 -0.25 2.89
CA ILE A 43 -6.67 -1.32 2.19
C ILE A 43 -5.72 -2.50 2.05
N VAL A 44 -6.18 -3.68 2.47
CA VAL A 44 -5.41 -4.93 2.37
C VAL A 44 -6.08 -5.82 1.34
N LYS A 45 -5.34 -6.19 0.28
CA LYS A 45 -5.80 -7.12 -0.76
C LYS A 45 -4.71 -8.13 -1.03
N GLU A 46 -5.01 -9.41 -0.85
CA GLU A 46 -4.04 -10.48 -1.10
C GLU A 46 -3.70 -10.58 -2.60
N LYS A 47 -4.72 -10.42 -3.43
CA LYS A 47 -4.64 -10.50 -4.88
C LYS A 47 -5.48 -9.39 -5.51
N LEU A 48 -4.97 -8.80 -6.58
CA LEU A 48 -5.73 -7.90 -7.43
C LEU A 48 -6.02 -8.58 -8.76
N ASP A 49 -7.32 -8.76 -9.05
CA ASP A 49 -7.77 -9.18 -10.37
C ASP A 49 -8.06 -7.96 -11.27
N SER A 50 -8.44 -6.84 -10.67
CA SER A 50 -8.57 -5.52 -11.32
C SER A 50 -8.25 -4.40 -10.32
N VAL A 51 -7.87 -3.23 -10.83
CA VAL A 51 -7.58 -2.07 -9.97
C VAL A 51 -8.83 -1.27 -9.62
N GLN A 52 -9.84 -1.24 -10.50
CA GLN A 52 -10.99 -0.34 -10.36
C GLN A 52 -11.69 -0.43 -9.00
N PRO A 53 -12.00 -1.62 -8.44
CA PRO A 53 -12.66 -1.71 -7.14
C PRO A 53 -11.83 -1.06 -6.02
N VAL A 54 -10.50 -1.14 -6.09
CA VAL A 54 -9.60 -0.53 -5.11
C VAL A 54 -9.58 1.00 -5.25
N LEU A 55 -9.61 1.51 -6.48
CA LEU A 55 -9.66 2.95 -6.73
C LEU A 55 -11.00 3.54 -6.26
N ASP A 56 -12.10 2.82 -6.47
CA ASP A 56 -13.43 3.21 -6.00
C ASP A 56 -13.49 3.21 -4.46
N ASP A 57 -12.93 2.16 -3.82
CA ASP A 57 -12.77 2.08 -2.37
C ASP A 57 -11.96 3.28 -1.84
N PHE A 58 -10.86 3.65 -2.50
CA PHE A 58 -10.08 4.83 -2.10
C PHE A 58 -10.89 6.12 -2.17
N LYS A 59 -11.55 6.40 -3.30
CA LYS A 59 -12.39 7.61 -3.46
C LYS A 59 -13.47 7.67 -2.38
N LYS A 60 -14.13 6.54 -2.11
CA LYS A 60 -15.16 6.42 -1.08
C LYS A 60 -14.62 6.70 0.32
N TYR A 61 -13.52 6.06 0.72
CA TYR A 61 -13.02 6.14 2.09
C TYR A 61 -12.23 7.41 2.37
N GLU A 62 -11.55 7.97 1.37
CA GLU A 62 -10.92 9.28 1.46
C GLU A 62 -11.97 10.35 1.79
N ALA A 63 -13.10 10.36 1.06
CA ALA A 63 -14.21 11.28 1.30
C ALA A 63 -14.86 11.07 2.69
N LEU A 64 -15.08 9.81 3.09
CA LEU A 64 -15.75 9.48 4.35
C LEU A 64 -14.96 9.92 5.58
N HIS A 65 -13.63 9.78 5.56
CA HIS A 65 -12.78 10.01 6.74
C HIS A 65 -11.91 11.26 6.63
N LYS A 66 -12.05 12.03 5.54
CA LYS A 66 -11.12 13.12 5.19
C LYS A 66 -9.67 12.65 5.27
N ALA A 67 -9.42 11.44 4.76
CA ALA A 67 -8.15 10.77 4.94
C ALA A 67 -7.03 11.54 4.26
N GLN A 68 -5.95 11.79 4.99
CA GLN A 68 -4.80 12.52 4.46
C GLN A 68 -3.79 11.58 3.79
N LYS A 69 -3.88 10.27 4.04
CA LYS A 69 -2.98 9.26 3.46
C LYS A 69 -3.72 7.98 3.12
N LEU A 70 -3.32 7.40 1.99
CA LEU A 70 -3.84 6.14 1.50
C LEU A 70 -2.71 5.11 1.45
N THR A 71 -2.97 3.90 1.89
CA THR A 71 -2.03 2.79 1.81
C THR A 71 -2.72 1.56 1.24
N LEU A 72 -2.14 0.99 0.19
CA LEU A 72 -2.52 -0.32 -0.33
C LEU A 72 -1.49 -1.35 0.12
N ILE A 73 -1.92 -2.47 0.68
CA ILE A 73 -1.04 -3.57 1.06
C ILE A 73 -1.41 -4.82 0.26
N LEU A 74 -0.42 -5.37 -0.45
CA LEU A 74 -0.54 -6.50 -1.34
C LEU A 74 0.50 -7.56 -0.99
N TYR A 75 0.25 -8.83 -1.36
CA TYR A 75 1.33 -9.80 -1.42
C TYR A 75 2.33 -9.45 -2.52
N ASN A 76 3.62 -9.69 -2.27
CA ASN A 76 4.70 -9.56 -3.24
C ASN A 76 4.66 -10.69 -4.29
N THR A 77 3.62 -10.71 -5.12
CA THR A 77 3.45 -11.68 -6.19
C THR A 77 3.76 -11.03 -7.54
N LYS A 78 4.23 -11.84 -8.50
CA LYS A 78 4.43 -11.39 -9.88
C LYS A 78 3.16 -10.79 -10.48
N LYS A 79 2.00 -11.41 -10.22
CA LYS A 79 0.69 -10.93 -10.72
C LYS A 79 0.36 -9.53 -10.20
N ASN A 80 0.52 -9.28 -8.90
CA ASN A 80 0.24 -7.98 -8.31
C ASN A 80 1.21 -6.90 -8.85
N MET A 81 2.48 -7.25 -9.05
CA MET A 81 3.50 -6.35 -9.63
C MET A 81 3.18 -6.01 -11.10
N GLU A 82 2.82 -7.01 -11.91
CA GLU A 82 2.43 -6.80 -13.31
C GLU A 82 1.18 -5.92 -13.43
N LEU A 83 0.23 -6.08 -12.50
CA LEU A 83 -0.95 -5.21 -12.47
C LEU A 83 -0.59 -3.77 -12.12
N LEU A 84 0.32 -3.54 -11.15
CA LEU A 84 0.83 -2.21 -10.86
C LEU A 84 1.45 -1.56 -12.10
N LEU A 85 2.28 -2.30 -12.85
CA LEU A 85 2.89 -1.79 -14.08
C LEU A 85 1.83 -1.45 -15.15
N LYS A 86 0.83 -2.33 -15.33
CA LYS A 86 -0.22 -2.15 -16.33
C LYS A 86 -1.15 -0.96 -16.01
N SER A 87 -1.37 -0.70 -14.72
CA SER A 87 -2.31 0.31 -14.24
C SER A 87 -1.63 1.48 -13.53
N TRP A 88 -0.35 1.72 -13.83
CA TRP A 88 0.46 2.72 -13.15
C TRP A 88 -0.19 4.10 -13.14
N ASP A 89 -0.68 4.55 -14.30
CA ASP A 89 -1.27 5.88 -14.46
C ASP A 89 -2.55 6.06 -13.63
N ALA A 90 -3.33 4.99 -13.43
CA ALA A 90 -4.53 5.05 -12.60
C ALA A 90 -4.19 5.28 -11.11
N PHE A 91 -3.04 4.80 -10.65
CA PHE A 91 -2.57 5.07 -9.29
C PHE A 91 -2.01 6.48 -9.10
N LEU A 92 -1.71 7.21 -10.19
CA LEU A 92 -1.27 8.61 -10.12
C LEU A 92 -2.40 9.57 -9.74
N GLU A 93 -3.65 9.15 -9.87
CA GLU A 93 -4.83 9.91 -9.40
C GLU A 93 -4.82 10.14 -7.88
N PHE A 94 -3.99 9.41 -7.12
CA PHE A 94 -3.95 9.45 -5.67
C PHE A 94 -2.57 9.90 -5.16
N PRO A 95 -2.33 11.22 -4.99
CA PRO A 95 -1.01 11.76 -4.65
C PRO A 95 -0.44 11.28 -3.30
N THR A 96 -1.32 10.90 -2.37
CA THR A 96 -0.97 10.46 -1.02
C THR A 96 -0.84 8.94 -0.90
N LEU A 97 -1.01 8.22 -2.02
CA LEU A 97 -0.96 6.76 -2.04
C LEU A 97 0.46 6.23 -1.84
N SER A 98 0.56 5.26 -0.94
CA SER A 98 1.69 4.34 -0.84
C SER A 98 1.21 2.91 -1.06
N ILE A 99 1.93 2.12 -1.84
CA ILE A 99 1.66 0.71 -2.07
C ILE A 99 2.78 -0.09 -1.41
N ILE A 100 2.42 -1.07 -0.59
CA ILE A 100 3.34 -1.97 0.09
C ILE A 100 3.14 -3.37 -0.49
N PHE A 101 4.21 -3.94 -1.03
CA PHE A 101 4.24 -5.34 -1.42
C PHE A 101 4.98 -6.10 -0.34
N ALA A 102 4.28 -7.01 0.33
CA ALA A 102 4.79 -7.73 1.48
C ALA A 102 4.90 -9.23 1.20
N ASN A 103 5.91 -9.85 1.77
CA ASN A 103 5.99 -11.29 1.96
C ASN A 103 5.98 -11.58 3.47
N PRO A 104 4.81 -11.91 4.05
CA PRO A 104 4.71 -12.20 5.48
C PRO A 104 5.52 -13.41 5.94
N ALA A 105 5.83 -14.37 5.06
CA ALA A 105 6.56 -15.59 5.44
C ALA A 105 8.00 -15.29 5.87
N VAL A 106 8.64 -14.32 5.23
CA VAL A 106 10.00 -13.84 5.57
C VAL A 106 10.00 -12.47 6.26
N ASN A 107 8.81 -11.96 6.58
CA ASN A 107 8.60 -10.64 7.18
C ASN A 107 9.28 -9.48 6.43
N ASP A 108 9.32 -9.56 5.10
CA ASP A 108 9.97 -8.57 4.25
C ASP A 108 8.96 -7.86 3.34
N LYS A 109 9.32 -6.67 2.85
CA LYS A 109 8.45 -5.82 2.04
C LYS A 109 9.22 -4.75 1.28
N TRP A 110 8.63 -4.26 0.21
CA TRP A 110 9.03 -3.01 -0.43
C TRP A 110 7.85 -2.05 -0.56
N ILE A 111 8.14 -0.76 -0.65
CA ILE A 111 7.13 0.31 -0.62
C ILE A 111 7.37 1.24 -1.80
N ILE A 112 6.31 1.63 -2.48
CA ILE A 112 6.34 2.56 -3.60
C ILE A 112 5.25 3.61 -3.42
N SER A 113 5.58 4.87 -3.68
CA SER A 113 4.57 5.94 -3.83
C SER A 113 4.49 6.32 -5.31
N PRO A 114 3.41 5.97 -6.02
CA PRO A 114 3.30 6.16 -7.47
C PRO A 114 3.55 7.61 -7.90
N ALA A 115 2.90 8.58 -7.24
CA ALA A 115 3.05 10.00 -7.56
C ALA A 115 4.48 10.52 -7.35
N VAL A 116 5.12 10.13 -6.24
CA VAL A 116 6.51 10.53 -5.96
C VAL A 116 7.46 9.91 -6.98
N HIS A 117 7.35 8.61 -7.24
CA HIS A 117 8.25 7.89 -8.13
C HIS A 117 8.07 8.30 -9.59
N HIS A 118 6.84 8.61 -10.02
CA HIS A 118 6.59 9.16 -11.35
C HIS A 118 7.23 10.53 -11.55
N LYS A 119 7.33 11.34 -10.48
CA LYS A 119 7.94 12.68 -10.54
C LYS A 119 9.47 12.65 -10.60
N ILE A 120 10.09 11.69 -9.91
CA ILE A 120 11.56 11.64 -9.76
C ILE A 120 12.26 10.66 -10.70
N ALA A 121 11.59 9.59 -11.11
CA ALA A 121 12.17 8.61 -12.01
C ALA A 121 11.97 9.04 -13.47
N ASP A 122 12.96 8.79 -14.32
CA ASP A 122 12.73 8.89 -15.76
C ASP A 122 11.80 7.76 -16.21
N LYS A 123 10.90 8.07 -17.15
CA LYS A 123 9.89 7.10 -17.63
C LYS A 123 10.52 5.83 -18.22
N LYS A 124 11.73 5.92 -18.77
CA LYS A 124 12.40 4.78 -19.42
C LYS A 124 12.92 3.78 -18.38
N SER A 125 13.39 4.26 -17.22
CA SER A 125 13.94 3.42 -16.16
C SER A 125 12.93 2.97 -15.12
N LEU A 126 11.78 3.66 -14.97
CA LEU A 126 10.78 3.38 -13.94
C LEU A 126 10.37 1.91 -13.88
N LYS A 127 10.06 1.31 -15.04
CA LYS A 127 9.70 -0.12 -15.12
C LYS A 127 10.82 -1.02 -14.60
N GLN A 128 12.06 -0.75 -15.01
CA GLN A 128 13.21 -1.53 -14.57
C GLN A 128 13.45 -1.37 -13.06
N GLY A 129 13.31 -0.15 -12.53
CA GLY A 129 13.39 0.11 -11.11
C GLY A 129 12.35 -0.68 -10.30
N LEU A 130 11.09 -0.68 -10.74
CA LEU A 130 10.01 -1.45 -10.09
C LEU A 130 10.28 -2.96 -10.13
N ILE A 131 10.80 -3.49 -11.23
CA ILE A 131 11.19 -4.91 -11.34
C ILE A 131 12.32 -5.22 -10.35
N SER A 132 13.34 -4.36 -10.25
CA SER A 132 14.43 -4.55 -9.30
C SER A 132 13.95 -4.49 -7.84
N MET A 133 13.03 -3.58 -7.50
CA MET A 133 12.42 -3.55 -6.16
C MET A 133 11.64 -4.83 -5.84
N PHE A 134 10.91 -5.36 -6.82
CA PHE A 134 10.20 -6.64 -6.68
C PHE A 134 11.18 -7.80 -6.44
N GLN A 135 12.30 -7.85 -7.16
CA GLN A 135 13.30 -8.92 -7.04
C GLN A 135 14.09 -8.89 -5.72
N ASN A 136 14.16 -7.73 -5.06
CA ASN A 136 14.85 -7.58 -3.78
C ASN A 136 14.08 -8.18 -2.60
N VAL A 137 12.80 -8.52 -2.78
CA VAL A 137 11.98 -9.18 -1.78
C VAL A 137 11.57 -10.54 -2.34
N GLU A 138 11.73 -11.60 -1.57
CA GLU A 138 11.36 -12.94 -2.04
C GLU A 138 9.88 -12.95 -2.47
N PRO A 139 9.55 -13.50 -3.67
CA PRO A 139 8.17 -13.60 -4.10
C PRO A 139 7.33 -14.44 -3.14
N PHE A 140 6.10 -14.01 -2.89
CA PHE A 140 5.14 -14.81 -2.13
C PHE A 140 4.43 -15.81 -3.06
N TYR A 141 4.46 -17.10 -2.70
CA TYR A 141 3.86 -18.20 -3.48
C TYR A 141 2.61 -18.81 -2.84
N GLY A 142 2.15 -18.27 -1.70
CA GLY A 142 1.02 -18.80 -0.93
C GLY A 142 -0.35 -18.45 -1.50
#